data_AF-A0A937T652-F1
#
_entry.id   AF-A0A937T652-F1
#
_cell.length_a   1.000
_cell.length_b   1.000
_cell.length_c   1.000
_cell.angle_alpha   90.00
_cell.angle_beta   90.00
_cell.angle_gamma   90.00
#
_symmetry.space_group_name_H-M   'P 1'
#
loop_
_entity.id
_entity.type
_entity.pdbx_description
1 polymer ?
#
loop_
_entity_poly.entity_id
_entity_poly.type
_entity_poly.pdbx_seq_one_letter_code
_entity_poly.pdbx_strand_id
1 'polypeptide(L)'
;MPVSNSADTLRTQIIGLVREYYKAAFPTHKFIPGESTIPYAGRVFDDEELVNLVEAGLDFWLTTGRFAAQFEDKFSQFFGLKHCLLTNSGSSANLLALSCLTSPKLERRLKPGDEVITVASGFPTTV
;
A
#
# COMPACT_ATOMS: atom_id res chain seq x y z
N MET A 1 -13.01 6.10 42.56
CA MET A 1 -12.14 6.23 41.37
C MET A 1 -12.94 5.73 40.19
N PRO A 2 -13.21 6.53 39.14
CA PRO A 2 -13.81 5.97 37.93
C PRO A 2 -12.87 4.88 37.40
N VAL A 3 -13.43 3.72 37.07
CA VAL A 3 -12.67 2.61 36.49
C VAL A 3 -12.15 3.11 35.14
N SER A 4 -10.84 3.33 35.02
CA SER A 4 -10.26 3.72 33.74
C SER A 4 -10.48 2.59 32.74
N ASN A 5 -11.05 2.90 31.57
CA ASN A 5 -11.17 1.93 30.48
C ASN A 5 -9.80 1.32 30.18
N SER A 6 -9.76 0.00 29.94
CA SER A 6 -8.54 -0.66 29.47
C SER A 6 -8.13 -0.12 28.09
N ALA A 7 -6.84 -0.23 27.75
CA ALA A 7 -6.34 0.14 26.43
C ALA A 7 -7.10 -0.57 25.29
N ASP A 8 -7.47 -1.83 25.48
CA ASP A 8 -8.25 -2.60 24.50
C ASP A 8 -9.68 -2.09 24.34
N THR A 9 -10.31 -1.67 25.45
CA THR A 9 -11.64 -1.03 25.42
C THR A 9 -11.57 0.29 24.66
N LEU A 10 -10.56 1.12 24.94
CA LEU A 10 -10.35 2.40 24.24
C LEU A 10 -10.05 2.18 22.76
N ARG A 11 -9.22 1.19 22.41
CA ARG A 11 -8.94 0.81 21.02
C ARG A 11 -10.22 0.44 20.28
N THR A 12 -11.07 -0.39 20.87
CA THR A 12 -12.36 -0.78 20.28
C THR A 12 -13.28 0.43 20.05
N GLN A 13 -13.34 1.36 21.02
CA GLN A 13 -14.11 2.60 20.89
C GLN A 13 -13.58 3.50 19.77
N ILE A 14 -12.25 3.66 19.68
CA ILE A 14 -11.60 4.45 18.62
C ILE A 14 -11.96 3.86 17.25
N ILE A 15 -11.85 2.54 17.07
CA ILE A 15 -12.21 1.89 15.81
C ILE A 15 -13.68 2.09 15.46
N GLY A 16 -14.59 1.98 16.43
CA GLY A 16 -16.02 2.30 16.22
C GLY A 16 -16.22 3.74 15.71
N LEU A 17 -15.59 4.71 16.36
CA LEU A 17 -15.66 6.13 15.98
C LEU A 17 -15.03 6.40 14.60
N VAL A 18 -13.98 5.69 14.21
CA VAL A 18 -13.36 5.80 12.88
C VAL A 18 -14.33 5.36 11.79
N ARG A 19 -15.09 4.28 12.02
CA ARG A 19 -16.10 3.81 11.06
C ARG A 19 -17.27 4.78 10.95
N GLU A 20 -17.71 5.36 12.07
CA GLU A 20 -18.71 6.44 12.06
C GLU A 20 -18.21 7.68 11.32
N TYR A 21 -16.95 8.05 11.55
CA TYR A 21 -16.31 9.15 10.84
C TYR A 21 -16.25 8.92 9.33
N TYR A 22 -15.88 7.72 8.87
CA TYR A 22 -15.86 7.41 7.44
C TYR A 22 -17.22 7.67 6.78
N LYS A 23 -18.31 7.17 7.39
CA LYS A 23 -19.67 7.34 6.87
C LYS A 23 -20.09 8.82 6.78
N ALA A 24 -19.65 9.63 7.74
CA ALA A 24 -19.96 11.06 7.77
C ALA A 24 -19.09 11.89 6.81
N ALA A 25 -17.80 11.56 6.68
CA ALA A 25 -16.82 12.33 5.91
C ALA A 25 -16.75 11.95 4.42
N PHE A 26 -17.10 10.69 4.08
CA PHE A 26 -17.03 10.17 2.72
C PHE A 26 -18.39 9.61 2.25
N PRO A 27 -19.44 10.44 2.19
CA PRO A 27 -20.75 10.00 1.72
C PRO A 27 -20.70 9.64 0.22
N THR A 28 -21.48 8.64 -0.18
CA THR A 28 -21.65 8.34 -1.60
C THR A 28 -22.40 9.48 -2.29
N HIS A 29 -21.78 10.06 -3.32
CA HIS A 29 -22.42 11.07 -4.15
C HIS A 29 -23.14 10.39 -5.33
N LYS A 30 -24.38 10.80 -5.59
CA LYS A 30 -25.10 10.39 -6.80
C LYS A 30 -24.50 11.11 -8.00
N PHE A 31 -24.31 10.38 -9.10
CA PHE A 31 -23.92 10.98 -10.37
C PHE A 31 -25.04 11.87 -10.92
N ILE A 32 -24.69 13.08 -11.35
CA ILE A 32 -25.58 14.06 -11.99
C ILE A 32 -25.00 14.36 -13.38
N PRO A 33 -25.70 13.99 -14.47
CA PRO A 33 -25.24 14.27 -15.84
C PRO A 33 -25.00 15.76 -16.06
N GLY A 34 -23.84 16.12 -16.61
CA GLY A 34 -23.47 17.51 -16.89
C GLY A 34 -22.91 18.29 -15.70
N GLU A 35 -22.95 17.75 -14.48
CA GLU A 35 -22.46 18.42 -13.26
C GLU A 35 -21.36 17.62 -12.55
N SER A 36 -21.56 16.31 -12.37
CA SER A 36 -20.57 15.47 -11.68
C SER A 36 -19.29 15.34 -12.49
N THR A 37 -18.15 15.52 -11.81
CA THR A 37 -16.84 15.29 -12.40
C THR A 37 -16.59 13.79 -12.59
N ILE A 38 -15.97 13.44 -13.72
CA ILE A 38 -15.58 12.06 -14.04
C ILE A 38 -14.06 12.03 -14.11
N PRO A 39 -13.36 11.80 -12.97
CA PRO A 39 -11.91 11.70 -12.98
C PRO A 39 -11.46 10.42 -13.70
N TYR A 40 -10.31 10.47 -14.40
CA TYR A 40 -9.77 9.29 -15.08
C TYR A 40 -9.28 8.21 -14.09
N ALA A 41 -8.92 8.61 -12.86
CA ALA A 41 -8.46 7.75 -11.78
C ALA A 41 -8.76 8.39 -10.42
N GLY A 42 -8.85 7.55 -9.39
CA GLY A 42 -9.09 7.98 -8.01
C GLY A 42 -8.90 6.83 -7.03
N ARG A 43 -8.79 7.17 -5.74
CA ARG A 43 -8.78 6.17 -4.67
C ARG A 43 -10.20 5.71 -4.41
N VAL A 44 -10.41 4.40 -4.34
CA VAL A 44 -11.63 3.77 -3.88
C VAL A 44 -11.26 2.98 -2.64
N PHE A 45 -11.89 3.32 -1.52
CA PHE A 45 -11.59 2.77 -0.21
C PHE A 45 -12.85 2.84 0.66
N ASP A 46 -12.94 1.95 1.62
CA ASP A 46 -13.99 1.92 2.63
C ASP A 46 -13.44 2.25 4.03
N ASP A 47 -14.24 2.01 5.06
CA ASP A 47 -13.84 2.26 6.43
C ASP A 47 -12.73 1.31 6.92
N GLU A 48 -12.51 0.16 6.29
CA GLU A 48 -11.42 -0.76 6.64
C GLU A 48 -10.05 -0.13 6.39
N GLU A 49 -9.85 0.64 5.31
CA GLU A 49 -8.57 1.33 5.08
C GLU A 49 -8.25 2.31 6.21
N LEU A 50 -9.25 3.06 6.69
CA LEU A 50 -9.07 4.01 7.79
C LEU A 50 -8.85 3.29 9.12
N VAL A 51 -9.59 2.21 9.37
CA VAL A 51 -9.43 1.38 10.56
C VAL A 51 -8.03 0.79 10.62
N ASN A 52 -7.54 0.19 9.54
CA ASN A 52 -6.19 -0.37 9.47
C ASN A 52 -5.11 0.71 9.69
N LEU A 53 -5.29 1.90 9.12
CA LEU A 53 -4.38 3.03 9.33
C LEU A 53 -4.34 3.46 10.80
N VAL A 54 -5.49 3.59 11.44
CA VAL A 54 -5.58 3.99 12.85
C VAL A 54 -5.06 2.88 13.77
N GLU A 55 -5.35 1.61 13.48
CA GLU A 55 -4.76 0.49 14.22
C GLU A 55 -3.24 0.49 14.16
N ALA A 56 -2.65 0.71 12.99
CA ALA A 56 -1.21 0.84 12.84
C ALA A 56 -0.66 2.03 13.64
N GLY A 57 -1.39 3.15 13.66
CA GLY A 57 -1.05 4.31 14.48
C GLY A 57 -1.10 4.02 15.99
N LEU A 58 -2.10 3.25 16.45
CA LEU A 58 -2.25 2.84 17.85
C LEU A 58 -1.21 1.81 18.28
N ASP A 59 -0.68 1.00 17.35
CA ASP A 59 0.45 0.11 17.61
C ASP A 59 1.75 0.90 17.82
N PHE A 60 1.83 2.11 17.27
CA PHE A 60 2.98 3.03 17.34
C PHE A 60 4.33 2.40 16.94
N TRP A 61 4.27 1.31 16.16
CA TRP A 61 5.42 0.70 15.51
C TRP A 61 5.56 1.29 14.10
N LEU A 62 6.45 2.28 13.97
CA LEU A 62 6.48 3.18 12.81
C LEU A 62 7.25 2.62 11.60
N THR A 63 7.99 1.52 11.77
CA THR A 63 8.70 0.84 10.68
C THR A 63 7.87 -0.34 10.18
N THR A 64 8.35 -1.03 9.13
CA THR A 64 7.69 -2.26 8.66
C THR A 64 7.56 -3.27 9.81
N GLY A 65 6.34 -3.78 9.98
CA GLY A 65 5.98 -4.70 11.08
C GLY A 65 4.78 -5.57 10.71
N ARG A 66 3.86 -5.75 11.66
CA ARG A 66 2.68 -6.63 11.53
C ARG A 66 1.94 -6.48 10.20
N PHE A 67 1.54 -5.26 9.84
CA PHE A 67 0.77 -5.00 8.63
C PHE A 67 1.57 -5.23 7.34
N ALA A 68 2.86 -4.89 7.32
CA ALA A 68 3.73 -5.11 6.17
C ALA A 68 3.89 -6.62 5.90
N ALA A 69 4.19 -7.41 6.93
CA ALA A 69 4.35 -8.86 6.80
C ALA A 69 3.05 -9.55 6.36
N GLN A 70 1.90 -9.13 6.91
CA GLN A 70 0.59 -9.65 6.49
C GLN A 70 0.27 -9.28 5.03
N PHE A 71 0.62 -8.07 4.61
CA PHE A 71 0.41 -7.63 3.24
C PHE A 71 1.29 -8.43 2.27
N GLU A 72 2.60 -8.56 2.55
CA GLU A 72 3.52 -9.31 1.69
C GLU A 72 3.09 -10.78 1.51
N ASP A 73 2.67 -11.44 2.59
CA ASP A 73 2.15 -12.81 2.54
C ASP A 73 0.88 -12.90 1.67
N LYS A 74 -0.16 -12.13 2.00
CA LYS A 74 -1.44 -12.14 1.26
C LYS A 74 -1.26 -11.74 -0.21
N PHE A 75 -0.43 -10.73 -0.48
CA PHE A 75 -0.18 -10.24 -1.83
C PHE A 75 0.59 -11.29 -2.66
N SER A 76 1.58 -11.96 -2.07
CA SER A 76 2.29 -13.05 -2.75
C SER A 76 1.35 -14.22 -3.10
N GLN A 77 0.46 -14.60 -2.17
CA GLN A 77 -0.55 -15.64 -2.39
C GLN A 77 -1.54 -15.25 -3.49
N PHE A 78 -1.98 -13.99 -3.53
CA PHE A 78 -2.90 -13.49 -4.56
C PHE A 78 -2.33 -13.64 -5.98
N PHE A 79 -1.03 -13.42 -6.16
CA PHE A 79 -0.35 -13.58 -7.45
C PHE A 79 0.22 -15.00 -7.69
N GLY A 80 0.09 -15.93 -6.74
CA GLY A 80 0.71 -17.25 -6.82
C GLY A 80 2.24 -17.21 -6.81
N LEU A 81 2.83 -16.19 -6.18
CA LEU A 81 4.27 -16.00 -6.06
C LEU A 81 4.78 -16.46 -4.70
N LYS A 82 6.05 -16.87 -4.65
CA LYS A 82 6.69 -17.33 -3.40
C LYS A 82 7.12 -16.16 -2.49
N HIS A 83 7.46 -15.02 -3.08
CA HIS A 83 8.04 -13.88 -2.37
C HIS A 83 7.41 -12.58 -2.84
N CYS A 84 7.15 -11.67 -1.89
CA CYS A 84 6.78 -10.28 -2.12
C CYS A 84 7.62 -9.43 -1.16
N LEU A 85 8.12 -8.29 -1.64
CA LEU A 85 8.83 -7.31 -0.82
C LEU A 85 8.21 -5.94 -1.07
N LEU A 86 7.80 -5.26 -0.01
CA LEU A 86 7.28 -3.91 -0.08
C LEU A 86 8.41 -2.91 -0.32
N THR A 87 8.09 -1.88 -1.09
CA THR A 87 8.93 -0.70 -1.28
C THR A 87 8.04 0.53 -1.41
N ASN A 88 8.63 1.72 -1.33
CA ASN A 88 7.89 2.98 -1.18
C ASN A 88 7.19 3.48 -2.46
N SER A 89 7.45 2.88 -3.62
CA SER A 89 6.77 3.22 -4.88
C SER A 89 6.97 2.16 -5.97
N GLY A 90 6.14 2.19 -7.02
CA GLY A 90 6.34 1.34 -8.20
C GLY A 90 7.66 1.63 -8.93
N SER A 91 8.10 2.89 -8.99
CA SER A 91 9.39 3.26 -9.56
C SER A 91 10.57 2.66 -8.79
N SER A 92 10.49 2.64 -7.45
CA SER A 92 11.49 1.97 -6.61
C SER A 92 11.49 0.46 -6.81
N ALA A 93 10.33 -0.14 -7.09
CA ALA A 93 10.24 -1.56 -7.41
C ALA A 93 11.00 -1.88 -8.72
N ASN A 94 10.80 -1.08 -9.77
CA ASN A 94 11.55 -1.22 -11.03
C ASN A 94 13.06 -1.04 -10.82
N LEU A 95 13.46 -0.02 -10.05
CA LEU A 95 14.86 0.22 -9.73
C LEU A 95 15.48 -0.97 -8.99
N LEU A 96 14.80 -1.49 -7.95
CA LEU A 96 15.27 -2.65 -7.19
C LEU A 96 15.36 -3.89 -8.09
N ALA A 97 14.34 -4.15 -8.90
CA ALA A 97 14.31 -5.28 -9.82
C ALA A 97 15.53 -5.29 -10.76
N LEU A 98 15.83 -4.16 -11.42
CA LEU A 98 16.99 -4.06 -12.30
C LEU A 98 18.30 -4.09 -11.52
N SER A 99 18.39 -3.35 -10.41
CA SER A 99 19.62 -3.24 -9.61
C SER A 99 20.04 -4.59 -9.05
N CYS A 100 19.09 -5.44 -8.63
CA CYS A 100 19.38 -6.79 -8.17
C CYS A 100 20.07 -7.66 -9.23
N LEU A 101 19.80 -7.42 -10.53
CA LEU A 101 20.46 -8.14 -11.64
C LEU A 101 21.93 -7.72 -11.83
N THR A 102 22.40 -6.65 -11.18
CA THR A 102 23.82 -6.25 -11.17
C THR A 102 24.63 -6.94 -10.06
N SER A 103 23.97 -7.74 -9.21
CA SER A 103 24.57 -8.34 -8.02
C SER A 103 25.79 -9.24 -8.36
N PRO A 104 26.91 -9.13 -7.62
CA PRO A 104 28.06 -10.00 -7.83
C PRO A 104 27.80 -11.48 -7.46
N LYS A 105 26.66 -11.78 -6.83
CA LYS A 105 26.23 -13.15 -6.51
C LYS A 105 25.65 -13.91 -7.72
N LEU A 106 25.36 -13.22 -8.82
CA LEU A 106 24.85 -13.83 -10.04
C LEU A 106 26.00 -14.16 -11.00
N GLU A 107 25.97 -15.36 -11.59
CA GLU A 107 26.92 -15.76 -12.64
C GLU A 107 26.73 -14.88 -13.90
N ARG A 108 25.47 -14.62 -14.26
CA ARG A 108 25.06 -13.73 -15.35
C ARG A 108 24.49 -12.43 -14.79
N ARG A 109 25.37 -11.53 -14.36
CA ARG A 109 24.98 -10.19 -13.88
C ARG A 109 25.09 -9.14 -14.98
N LEU A 110 24.22 -8.14 -14.93
CA LEU A 110 24.34 -6.93 -15.73
C LEU A 110 25.57 -6.11 -15.30
N LYS A 111 26.26 -5.52 -16.27
CA LYS A 111 27.41 -4.63 -16.10
C LYS A 111 27.20 -3.32 -16.88
N PRO A 112 27.90 -2.24 -16.50
CA PRO A 112 27.95 -1.04 -17.33
C PRO A 112 28.38 -1.38 -18.77
N GLY A 113 27.59 -0.95 -19.75
CA GLY A 113 27.79 -1.26 -21.17
C GLY A 113 26.92 -2.39 -21.72
N ASP A 114 26.28 -3.19 -20.85
CA ASP A 114 25.29 -4.19 -21.29
C ASP A 114 23.99 -3.51 -21.75
N GLU A 115 23.27 -4.19 -22.64
CA GLU A 115 22.04 -3.66 -23.26
C GLU A 115 20.78 -4.25 -22.62
N VAL A 116 19.74 -3.41 -22.49
CA VAL A 116 18.39 -3.82 -22.07
C VAL A 116 17.40 -3.43 -23.16
N ILE A 117 16.69 -4.42 -23.70
CA ILE A 117 15.68 -4.20 -24.73
C ILE A 117 14.38 -3.75 -24.06
N THR A 118 13.81 -2.63 -24.53
CA THR A 118 12.58 -2.04 -24.02
C THR A 118 11.81 -1.30 -25.13
N VAL A 119 10.66 -0.72 -24.79
CA VAL A 119 9.82 0.07 -25.72
C VAL A 119 9.89 1.57 -25.40
N ALA A 120 9.94 2.41 -26.44
CA ALA A 120 9.98 3.86 -26.26
C ALA A 120 8.66 4.48 -25.77
N SER A 121 7.52 3.79 -25.99
CA SER A 121 6.19 4.25 -25.58
C SER A 121 5.79 3.61 -24.25
N GLY A 122 6.37 4.10 -23.15
CA GLY A 122 6.14 3.57 -21.80
C GLY A 122 6.05 4.66 -20.73
N PHE A 123 6.12 4.24 -19.46
CA PHE A 123 6.23 5.14 -18.32
C PHE A 123 7.71 5.40 -18.01
N PRO A 124 8.14 6.62 -17.61
CA PRO A 124 9.56 6.98 -17.55
C PRO A 124 10.41 6.16 -16.58
N THR A 125 9.79 5.51 -15.59
CA THR A 125 10.51 4.67 -14.62
C THR A 125 10.43 3.18 -14.96
N THR A 126 9.86 2.82 -16.12
CA THR A 126 9.98 1.49 -16.71
C THR A 126 11.38 1.32 -17.30
N VAL A 127 11.95 0.14 -17.11
CA VAL A 127 13.19 -0.29 -17.74
C VAL A 127 12.88 -0.97 -19.06
#